data_AF-A0AAU3HK66-F1
#
_entry.id   AF-A0AAU3HK66-F1
#
_cell.length_a   1.000
_cell.length_b   1.000
_cell.length_c   1.000
_cell.angle_alpha   90.00
_cell.angle_beta   90.00
_cell.angle_gamma   90.00
#
_symmetry.space_group_name_H-M   'P 1'
#
loop_
_entity.id
_entity.type
_entity.pdbx_description
1 polymer ?
#
loop_
_entity_poly.entity_id
_entity_poly.type
_entity_poly.pdbx_seq_one_letter_code
_entity_poly.pdbx_strand_id
1 'polypeptide(L)'
;MTQAPERDTWWVANRAAPATYVYFTYVQSSLGDMDAATVDRDWETVVAAAAEAVTSIGYCLLVLRGLEGNTYDGEVAIHLADARPGDPMAEVESTRRSLPEAVGASREQAETARAAVRRLTDLVVAELPSALPTVRASDGFFPSVRIAKDYENLRKRLGLPPLDWIRWLH
;
A
#
# COMPACT_ATOMS: atom_id res chain seq x y z
N MET A 1 26.60 -10.58 -2.93
CA MET A 1 25.28 -11.24 -2.83
C MET A 1 24.71 -10.87 -1.47
N THR A 2 23.82 -9.90 -1.41
CA THR A 2 23.12 -9.56 -0.16
C THR A 2 22.10 -10.66 0.10
N GLN A 3 22.22 -11.38 1.21
CA GLN A 3 21.20 -12.36 1.61
C GLN A 3 19.85 -11.65 1.64
N ALA A 4 18.83 -12.27 1.04
CA ALA A 4 17.46 -11.80 1.22
C ALA A 4 17.18 -11.72 2.74
N PRO A 5 16.56 -10.64 3.24
CA PRO A 5 16.26 -10.52 4.65
C PRO A 5 15.48 -11.73 5.12
N GLU A 6 15.87 -12.30 6.26
CA GLU A 6 15.22 -13.47 6.82
C GLU A 6 13.76 -13.11 7.15
N ARG A 7 12.81 -13.66 6.38
CA ARG A 7 11.37 -13.44 6.56
C ARG A 7 10.84 -14.30 7.71
N ASP A 8 11.39 -14.06 8.89
CA ASP A 8 11.07 -14.80 10.11
C ASP A 8 9.82 -14.24 10.83
N THR A 9 9.51 -14.81 11.98
CA THR A 9 8.36 -14.40 12.79
C THR A 9 8.49 -12.94 13.26
N TRP A 10 9.70 -12.46 13.49
CA TRP A 10 9.95 -11.08 13.92
C TRP A 10 9.73 -10.09 12.77
N TRP A 11 10.18 -10.43 11.55
CA TRP A 11 9.91 -9.68 10.34
C TRP A 11 8.41 -9.58 10.06
N VAL A 12 7.67 -10.68 10.19
CA VAL A 12 6.21 -10.66 10.04
C VAL A 12 5.57 -9.70 11.04
N ALA A 13 5.98 -9.77 12.30
CA ALA A 13 5.39 -8.95 13.36
C ALA A 13 5.73 -7.45 13.26
N ASN A 14 6.90 -7.08 12.72
CA ASN A 14 7.38 -5.68 12.70
C ASN A 14 7.35 -5.01 11.32
N ARG A 15 7.27 -5.78 10.23
CA ARG A 15 7.30 -5.25 8.86
C ARG A 15 6.02 -5.58 8.11
N ALA A 16 5.67 -6.87 8.03
CA ALA A 16 4.49 -7.28 7.29
C ALA A 16 3.17 -6.83 7.94
N ALA A 17 3.07 -6.89 9.27
CA ALA A 17 1.88 -6.45 9.99
C ALA A 17 1.54 -4.96 9.75
N PRO A 18 2.47 -3.99 9.94
CA PRO A 18 2.18 -2.59 9.61
C PRO A 18 1.96 -2.36 8.12
N ALA A 19 2.73 -2.98 7.24
CA ALA A 19 2.53 -2.83 5.79
C ALA A 19 1.15 -3.35 5.33
N THR A 20 0.69 -4.46 5.89
CA THR A 20 -0.65 -5.00 5.65
C THR A 20 -1.74 -4.01 6.04
N TYR A 21 -1.53 -3.25 7.11
CA TYR A 21 -2.48 -2.24 7.55
C TYR A 21 -2.53 -1.01 6.66
N VAL A 22 -1.36 -0.49 6.26
CA VAL A 22 -1.28 0.59 5.27
C VAL A 22 -1.97 0.16 3.98
N TYR A 23 -1.71 -1.07 3.52
CA TYR A 23 -2.34 -1.62 2.34
C TYR A 23 -3.86 -1.66 2.47
N PHE A 24 -4.39 -2.19 3.57
CA PHE A 24 -5.85 -2.27 3.77
C PHE A 24 -6.50 -0.91 3.91
N THR A 25 -5.84 0.03 4.57
CA THR A 25 -6.43 1.33 4.88
C THR A 25 -6.43 2.24 3.66
N TYR A 26 -5.31 2.30 2.94
CA TYR A 26 -5.14 3.26 1.85
C TYR A 26 -5.21 2.58 0.49
N VAL A 27 -4.37 1.57 0.21
CA VAL A 27 -4.31 0.96 -1.13
C VAL A 27 -5.63 0.31 -1.53
N GLN A 28 -6.20 -0.52 -0.65
CA GLN A 28 -7.45 -1.22 -0.95
C GLN A 28 -8.67 -0.28 -0.95
N SER A 29 -8.68 0.74 -0.10
CA SER A 29 -9.75 1.75 -0.12
C SER A 29 -9.70 2.54 -1.42
N SER A 30 -8.52 3.03 -1.84
CA SER A 30 -8.35 3.74 -3.11
C SER A 30 -8.70 2.86 -4.32
N LEU A 31 -8.43 1.55 -4.29
CA LEU A 31 -8.92 0.59 -5.30
C LEU A 31 -10.45 0.56 -5.36
N GLY A 32 -11.12 0.54 -4.21
CA GLY A 32 -12.57 0.63 -4.12
C GLY A 32 -13.11 1.96 -4.65
N ASP A 33 -12.47 3.08 -4.30
CA ASP A 33 -12.86 4.41 -4.74
C ASP A 33 -12.68 4.57 -6.26
N MET A 34 -11.58 4.06 -6.84
CA MET A 34 -11.40 4.01 -8.29
C MET A 34 -12.49 3.19 -8.99
N ASP A 35 -12.86 2.04 -8.43
CA ASP A 35 -13.90 1.19 -9.01
C ASP A 35 -15.28 1.87 -8.94
N ALA A 36 -15.61 2.52 -7.83
CA ALA A 36 -16.84 3.30 -7.66
C ALA A 36 -16.90 4.51 -8.60
N ALA A 37 -15.84 5.33 -8.63
CA ALA A 37 -15.74 6.50 -9.51
C ALA A 37 -15.79 6.12 -10.99
N THR A 38 -15.25 4.95 -11.36
CA THR A 38 -15.36 4.42 -12.73
C THR A 38 -16.82 4.16 -13.12
N VAL A 39 -17.64 3.61 -12.21
CA VAL A 39 -19.08 3.38 -12.44
C VAL A 39 -19.80 4.71 -12.67
N ASP A 40 -19.45 5.74 -11.89
CA ASP A 40 -20.05 7.07 -11.95
C ASP A 40 -19.48 7.95 -13.09
N ARG A 41 -18.48 7.45 -13.82
CA ARG A 41 -17.74 8.18 -14.87
C ARG A 41 -17.03 9.44 -14.37
N ASP A 42 -16.66 9.43 -13.10
CA ASP A 42 -15.87 10.48 -12.47
C ASP A 42 -14.37 10.20 -12.64
N TRP A 43 -13.86 10.54 -13.81
CA TRP A 43 -12.49 10.22 -14.21
C TRP A 43 -11.44 10.99 -13.39
N GLU A 44 -11.77 12.19 -12.93
CA GLU A 44 -10.88 12.98 -12.07
C GLU A 44 -10.66 12.27 -10.73
N THR A 45 -11.74 11.78 -10.12
CA THR A 45 -11.66 10.99 -8.88
C THR A 45 -10.91 9.68 -9.08
N VAL A 46 -11.05 9.01 -10.23
CA VAL A 46 -10.23 7.81 -10.54
C VAL A 46 -8.73 8.16 -10.53
N VAL A 47 -8.33 9.25 -11.18
CA VAL A 47 -6.92 9.67 -11.23
C VAL A 47 -6.41 10.13 -9.86
N ALA A 48 -7.23 10.86 -9.09
CA ALA A 48 -6.87 11.29 -7.74
C ALA A 48 -6.67 10.08 -6.80
N ALA A 49 -7.60 9.13 -6.80
CA ALA A 49 -7.48 7.89 -6.03
C ALA A 49 -6.29 7.04 -6.49
N ALA A 50 -5.95 7.06 -7.79
CA ALA A 50 -4.75 6.39 -8.27
C ALA A 50 -3.46 7.03 -7.73
N ALA A 51 -3.38 8.36 -7.65
CA ALA A 51 -2.22 9.06 -7.09
C ALA A 51 -2.00 8.75 -5.60
N GLU A 52 -3.10 8.68 -4.83
CA GLU A 52 -3.06 8.23 -3.44
C GLU A 52 -2.55 6.78 -3.35
N ALA A 53 -3.16 5.87 -4.12
CA ALA A 53 -2.77 4.45 -4.12
C ALA A 53 -1.29 4.23 -4.46
N VAL A 54 -0.76 4.92 -5.48
CA VAL A 54 0.67 4.82 -5.86
C VAL A 54 1.58 5.24 -4.71
N THR A 55 1.24 6.33 -4.03
CA THR A 55 2.02 6.83 -2.89
C THR A 55 1.96 5.85 -1.72
N SER A 56 0.78 5.33 -1.39
CA SER A 56 0.59 4.34 -0.33
C SER A 56 1.25 2.99 -0.62
N ILE A 57 1.31 2.56 -1.88
CA ILE A 57 2.08 1.39 -2.33
C ILE A 57 3.57 1.63 -2.05
N GLY A 58 4.09 2.80 -2.42
CA GLY A 58 5.47 3.19 -2.12
C GLY A 58 5.77 3.11 -0.63
N TYR A 59 4.87 3.65 0.20
CA TYR A 59 5.00 3.57 1.65
C TYR A 59 4.95 2.11 2.17
N CYS A 60 4.04 1.27 1.67
CA CYS A 60 4.01 -0.16 2.03
C CYS A 60 5.37 -0.84 1.77
N LEU A 61 5.97 -0.60 0.61
CA LEU A 61 7.27 -1.17 0.26
C LEU A 61 8.39 -0.65 1.18
N LEU A 62 8.36 0.62 1.57
CA LEU A 62 9.32 1.18 2.52
C LEU A 62 9.18 0.53 3.91
N VAL A 63 7.96 0.34 4.40
CA VAL A 63 7.68 -0.34 5.67
C VAL A 63 8.18 -1.78 5.63
N LEU A 64 7.91 -2.51 4.54
CA LEU A 64 8.40 -3.88 4.33
C LEU A 64 9.94 -3.97 4.36
N ARG A 65 10.62 -2.90 3.94
CA ARG A 65 12.08 -2.82 3.87
C ARG A 65 12.77 -2.36 5.15
N GLY A 66 12.03 -1.81 6.10
CA GLY A 66 12.68 -1.35 7.32
C GLY A 66 12.24 0.00 7.84
N LEU A 67 11.41 0.74 7.11
CA LEU A 67 10.95 2.03 7.57
C LEU A 67 10.11 1.87 8.84
N GLU A 68 10.41 2.68 9.85
CA GLU A 68 9.76 2.63 11.16
C GLU A 68 8.99 3.91 11.45
N GLY A 69 7.74 3.76 11.86
CA GLY A 69 6.87 4.86 12.23
C GLY A 69 6.36 5.65 11.03
N ASN A 70 5.81 6.81 11.37
CA ASN A 70 5.15 7.68 10.43
C ASN A 70 6.16 8.41 9.54
N THR A 71 5.78 8.65 8.29
CA THR A 71 6.54 9.50 7.38
C THR A 71 5.60 10.39 6.61
N TYR A 72 5.92 11.68 6.56
CA TYR A 72 5.18 12.63 5.76
C TYR A 72 5.31 12.30 4.26
N ASP A 73 4.32 12.67 3.46
CA ASP A 73 4.31 12.44 2.00
C ASP A 73 5.61 12.90 1.30
N GLY A 74 6.20 14.00 1.77
CA GLY A 74 7.48 14.51 1.26
C GLY A 74 8.67 13.58 1.50
N GLU A 75 8.69 12.84 2.61
CA GLU A 75 9.74 11.88 2.93
C GLU A 75 9.59 10.60 2.08
N VAL A 76 8.35 10.15 1.85
CA VAL A 76 8.06 9.05 0.92
C VAL A 76 8.57 9.42 -0.48
N ALA A 77 8.30 10.64 -0.95
CA ALA A 77 8.78 11.10 -2.25
C ALA A 77 10.32 11.13 -2.35
N ILE A 78 11.03 11.50 -1.28
CA ILE A 78 12.50 11.46 -1.24
C ILE A 78 13.00 10.01 -1.35
N HIS A 79 12.45 9.11 -0.55
CA HIS A 79 12.82 7.69 -0.59
C HIS A 79 12.56 7.04 -1.96
N LEU A 80 11.46 7.41 -2.61
CA LEU A 80 11.13 6.96 -3.96
C LEU A 80 12.09 7.54 -5.00
N ALA A 81 12.49 8.80 -4.87
CA ALA A 81 13.44 9.45 -5.77
C ALA A 81 14.85 8.83 -5.72
N ASP A 82 15.25 8.26 -4.58
CA ASP A 82 16.53 7.58 -4.38
C ASP A 82 16.54 6.11 -4.86
N ALA A 83 15.41 5.61 -5.37
CA ALA A 83 15.30 4.22 -5.82
C ALA A 83 16.18 3.93 -7.04
N ARG A 84 16.88 2.78 -7.00
CA ARG A 84 17.79 2.36 -8.07
C ARG A 84 17.03 1.67 -9.21
N PRO A 85 17.52 1.73 -10.47
CA PRO A 85 16.93 0.96 -11.55
C PRO A 85 16.83 -0.54 -11.24
N GLY A 86 15.68 -1.14 -11.51
CA GLY A 86 15.38 -2.55 -11.21
C GLY A 86 14.84 -2.79 -9.79
N ASP A 87 14.74 -1.75 -8.96
CA ASP A 87 14.06 -1.79 -7.67
C ASP A 87 12.54 -1.57 -7.84
N PRO A 88 11.65 -2.33 -7.19
CA PRO A 88 10.21 -2.06 -7.13
C PRO A 88 9.85 -0.59 -6.81
N MET A 89 10.63 0.08 -5.95
CA MET A 89 10.41 1.49 -5.63
C MET A 89 10.67 2.42 -6.82
N ALA A 90 11.56 2.05 -7.75
CA ALA A 90 11.81 2.84 -8.95
C ALA A 90 10.63 2.75 -9.93
N GLU A 91 9.93 1.60 -9.98
CA GLU A 91 8.69 1.46 -10.76
C GLU A 91 7.56 2.31 -10.15
N VAL A 92 7.44 2.33 -8.82
CA VAL A 92 6.49 3.21 -8.11
C VAL A 92 6.79 4.67 -8.43
N GLU A 93 8.04 5.12 -8.32
CA GLU A 93 8.42 6.51 -8.61
C GLU A 93 8.17 6.89 -10.08
N SER A 94 8.56 6.01 -11.01
CA SER A 94 8.29 6.21 -12.43
C SER A 94 6.79 6.36 -12.69
N THR A 95 5.97 5.50 -12.07
CA THR A 95 4.52 5.57 -12.19
C THR A 95 4.00 6.88 -11.62
N ARG A 96 4.41 7.25 -10.40
CA ARG A 96 4.02 8.49 -9.71
C ARG A 96 4.28 9.73 -10.56
N ARG A 97 5.45 9.82 -11.20
CA ARG A 97 5.80 10.94 -12.09
C ARG A 97 5.03 10.95 -13.41
N SER A 98 4.57 9.79 -13.86
CA SER A 98 3.85 9.64 -15.13
C SER A 98 2.34 9.75 -14.99
N LEU A 99 1.81 9.78 -13.77
CA LEU A 99 0.38 9.92 -13.55
C LEU A 99 -0.12 11.26 -14.12
N PRO A 100 -1.28 11.25 -14.82
CA PRO A 100 -1.88 12.47 -15.30
C PRO A 100 -2.36 13.34 -14.12
N GLU A 101 -2.51 14.64 -14.36
CA GLU A 101 -3.23 15.50 -13.44
C GLU A 101 -4.71 15.07 -13.36
N ALA A 102 -5.28 15.10 -12.16
CA ALA A 102 -6.66 14.67 -11.94
C ALA A 102 -7.67 15.62 -12.61
N VAL A 103 -7.43 16.93 -12.54
CA VAL A 103 -8.35 17.93 -13.09
C VAL A 103 -8.40 17.82 -14.61
N GLY A 104 -9.60 17.66 -15.16
CA GLY A 104 -9.82 17.47 -16.59
C GLY A 104 -9.41 16.10 -17.12
N ALA A 105 -9.18 15.11 -16.26
CA ALA A 105 -8.77 13.78 -16.67
C ALA A 105 -9.79 13.14 -17.64
N SER A 106 -9.28 12.57 -18.71
CA SER A 106 -10.05 11.78 -19.66
C SER A 106 -10.27 10.36 -19.16
N ARG A 107 -11.24 9.66 -19.78
CA ARG A 107 -11.46 8.24 -19.54
C ARG A 107 -10.20 7.40 -19.78
N GLU A 108 -9.45 7.68 -20.84
CA GLU A 108 -8.23 6.93 -21.20
C GLU A 108 -7.13 7.13 -20.14
N GLN A 109 -7.00 8.36 -19.64
CA GLN A 109 -6.09 8.69 -18.54
C GLN A 109 -6.46 7.94 -17.26
N ALA A 110 -7.75 7.91 -16.91
CA ALA A 110 -8.26 7.16 -15.76
C ALA A 110 -8.02 5.65 -15.90
N GLU A 111 -8.31 5.06 -17.06
CA GLU A 111 -8.07 3.63 -17.32
C GLU A 111 -6.58 3.28 -17.24
N THR A 112 -5.71 4.16 -17.77
CA THR A 112 -4.25 4.00 -17.69
C THR A 112 -3.75 4.07 -16.25
N ALA A 113 -4.21 5.06 -15.47
CA ALA A 113 -3.85 5.22 -14.06
C ALA A 113 -4.26 4.00 -13.23
N ARG A 114 -5.51 3.52 -13.40
CA ARG A 114 -6.02 2.32 -12.73
C ARG A 114 -5.23 1.06 -13.10
N ALA A 115 -4.88 0.90 -14.38
CA ALA A 115 -4.04 -0.22 -14.81
C ALA A 115 -2.64 -0.17 -14.17
N ALA A 116 -2.05 1.01 -14.04
CA ALA A 116 -0.76 1.19 -13.38
C ALA A 116 -0.82 0.82 -11.89
N VAL A 117 -1.83 1.28 -11.16
CA VAL A 117 -2.02 0.93 -9.74
C VAL A 117 -2.17 -0.58 -9.56
N ARG A 118 -2.94 -1.25 -10.42
CA ARG A 118 -3.12 -2.72 -10.36
C ARG A 118 -1.79 -3.46 -10.50
N ARG A 119 -0.95 -3.08 -11.47
CA ARG A 119 0.39 -3.69 -11.61
C ARG A 119 1.25 -3.47 -10.38
N LEU A 120 1.26 -2.25 -9.83
CA LEU A 120 2.02 -1.95 -8.62
C LEU A 120 1.48 -2.68 -7.38
N THR A 121 0.18 -2.94 -7.33
CA THR A 121 -0.45 -3.71 -6.26
C THR A 121 0.12 -5.13 -6.22
N ASP A 122 0.34 -5.76 -7.37
CA ASP A 122 0.95 -7.09 -7.47
C ASP A 122 2.36 -7.11 -6.85
N LEU A 123 3.12 -6.01 -6.94
CA LEU A 123 4.45 -5.90 -6.31
C LEU A 123 4.36 -5.99 -4.78
N VAL A 124 3.41 -5.27 -4.17
CA VAL A 124 3.24 -5.29 -2.71
C VAL A 124 2.69 -6.64 -2.24
N VAL A 125 1.72 -7.19 -2.96
CA VAL A 125 1.14 -8.50 -2.64
C VAL A 125 2.19 -9.61 -2.70
N ALA A 126 3.12 -9.56 -3.66
CA ALA A 126 4.23 -10.53 -3.77
C ALA A 126 5.22 -10.46 -2.60
N GLU A 127 5.35 -9.31 -1.94
CA GLU A 127 6.24 -9.13 -0.79
C GLU A 127 5.61 -9.55 0.55
N LEU A 128 4.28 -9.61 0.62
CA LEU A 128 3.56 -9.95 1.85
C LEU A 128 3.54 -11.47 2.11
N PRO A 129 3.59 -11.91 3.39
CA PRO A 129 3.73 -13.32 3.76
C PRO A 129 2.44 -14.15 3.59
N SER A 130 1.31 -13.51 3.28
CA SER A 130 0.01 -14.16 3.12
C SER A 130 -0.85 -13.42 2.12
N ALA A 131 -1.70 -14.16 1.40
CA ALA A 131 -2.73 -13.57 0.55
C ALA A 131 -3.61 -12.65 1.39
N LEU A 132 -3.69 -11.39 0.99
CA LEU A 132 -4.49 -10.38 1.67
C LEU A 132 -5.97 -10.54 1.28
N PRO A 133 -6.89 -10.84 2.22
CA PRO A 133 -8.31 -10.86 1.90
C PRO A 133 -8.83 -9.46 1.57
N THR A 134 -9.92 -9.40 0.80
CA THR A 134 -10.66 -8.16 0.61
C THR A 134 -11.30 -7.74 1.94
N VAL A 135 -11.01 -6.52 2.40
CA VAL A 135 -11.39 -6.08 3.74
C VAL A 135 -12.84 -5.65 3.83
N ARG A 136 -13.38 -4.99 2.81
CA ARG A 136 -14.77 -4.52 2.80
C ARG A 136 -15.58 -5.30 1.77
N ALA A 137 -16.18 -6.40 2.20
CA ALA A 137 -17.31 -6.98 1.51
C ALA A 137 -18.61 -6.40 2.09
N SER A 138 -19.56 -6.06 1.23
CA SER A 138 -20.85 -5.46 1.62
C SER A 138 -21.74 -6.39 2.46
N ASP A 139 -21.33 -7.65 2.64
CA ASP A 139 -22.03 -8.71 3.37
C ASP A 139 -21.66 -8.82 4.87
N GLY A 140 -20.77 -7.96 5.37
CA GLY A 140 -20.64 -7.68 6.80
C GLY A 140 -19.65 -8.53 7.60
N PHE A 141 -18.86 -9.40 6.97
CA PHE A 141 -17.70 -10.02 7.62
C PHE A 141 -16.41 -9.30 7.21
N PHE A 142 -15.63 -8.85 8.20
CA PHE A 142 -14.37 -8.11 7.98
C PHE A 142 -13.17 -8.97 8.40
N PRO A 143 -12.57 -9.77 7.49
CA PRO A 143 -11.38 -10.57 7.78
C PRO A 143 -10.19 -9.76 8.33
N SER A 144 -10.10 -8.47 8.00
CA SER A 144 -9.06 -7.56 8.49
C SER A 144 -9.00 -7.48 10.00
N VAL A 145 -10.14 -7.45 10.69
CA VAL A 145 -10.20 -7.34 12.15
C VAL A 145 -9.59 -8.59 12.79
N ARG A 146 -9.85 -9.76 12.18
CA ARG A 146 -9.23 -11.01 12.61
C ARG A 146 -7.72 -11.02 12.33
N ILE A 147 -7.30 -10.59 11.14
CA ILE A 147 -5.87 -10.51 10.78
C ILE A 147 -5.12 -9.56 11.72
N ALA A 148 -5.68 -8.37 11.98
CA ALA A 148 -5.12 -7.42 12.92
C ALA A 148 -5.00 -8.03 14.33
N LYS A 149 -6.05 -8.73 14.80
CA LYS A 149 -6.01 -9.47 16.07
C LYS A 149 -4.94 -10.57 16.08
N ASP A 150 -4.78 -11.30 14.99
CA ASP A 150 -3.78 -12.36 14.88
C ASP A 150 -2.35 -11.78 14.91
N TYR A 151 -2.11 -10.64 14.25
CA TYR A 151 -0.85 -9.90 14.36
C TYR A 151 -0.60 -9.34 15.76
N GLU A 152 -1.61 -8.78 16.43
CA GLU A 152 -1.49 -8.33 17.83
C GLU A 152 -1.14 -9.47 18.78
N ASN A 153 -1.79 -10.63 18.61
CA ASN A 153 -1.46 -11.82 19.38
C ASN A 153 -0.03 -12.29 19.14
N LEU A 154 0.43 -12.23 17.89
CA LEU A 154 1.81 -12.56 17.53
C LEU A 154 2.80 -11.60 18.20
N ARG A 155 2.58 -10.29 18.07
CA ARG A 155 3.41 -9.25 18.70
C ARG A 155 3.48 -9.44 20.22
N LYS A 156 2.35 -9.70 20.87
CA LYS A 156 2.28 -10.02 22.30
C LYS A 156 3.13 -11.24 22.68
N ARG A 157 3.08 -12.33 21.89
CA ARG A 157 3.91 -13.53 22.13
C ARG A 157 5.41 -13.27 21.99
N LEU A 158 5.79 -12.30 21.15
CA LEU A 158 7.17 -11.87 20.96
C LEU A 158 7.62 -10.79 21.95
N GLY A 159 6.76 -10.37 22.90
CA GLY A 159 7.08 -9.29 23.83
C GLY A 159 7.15 -7.91 23.18
N LEU A 160 6.58 -7.74 21.98
CA LEU A 160 6.53 -6.46 21.28
C LEU A 160 5.33 -5.64 21.79
N PRO A 161 5.43 -4.30 21.78
CA PRO A 161 4.30 -3.45 22.10
C PRO A 161 3.16 -3.66 21.08
N PRO A 162 1.91 -3.34 21.44
CA PRO A 162 0.81 -3.28 20.48
C PRO A 162 1.20 -2.42 19.27
N LEU A 163 0.68 -2.74 18.09
CA LEU A 163 0.91 -1.86 16.95
C LEU A 163 0.15 -0.56 17.21
N ASP A 164 0.88 0.55 17.18
CA ASP A 164 0.26 1.87 17.19
C ASP A 164 -0.24 2.18 15.79
N TRP A 165 -1.47 1.73 15.51
CA TRP A 165 -2.09 1.85 14.20
C TRP A 165 -2.22 3.31 13.74
N ILE A 166 -2.45 4.24 14.68
CA ILE A 166 -2.58 5.67 14.40
C ILE A 166 -1.23 6.24 13.96
N ARG A 167 -0.12 5.76 14.52
CA ARG A 167 1.23 6.19 14.11
C ARG A 167 1.58 5.83 12.66
N TRP A 168 0.81 4.95 12.02
CA TRP A 168 0.96 4.62 10.59
C TRP A 168 -0.09 5.31 9.71
N LEU A 169 -0.94 6.17 10.31
CA LEU A 169 -1.90 7.03 9.63
C LEU A 169 -1.43 8.48 9.80
N HIS A 170 -0.97 9.10 8.71
CA HIS A 170 -0.66 10.54 8.52
C HIS A 170 0.77 11.03 8.76
#